data_AF-A0A9D5KFQ9-F1
#
_entry.id   AF-A0A9D5KFQ9-F1
#
_cell.length_a   1.000
_cell.length_b   1.000
_cell.length_c   1.000
_cell.angle_alpha   90.00
_cell.angle_beta   90.00
_cell.angle_gamma   90.00
#
_symmetry.space_group_name_H-M   'P 1'
#
loop_
_entity.id
_entity.type
_entity.pdbx_description
1 polymer ?
#
loop_
_entity_poly.entity_id
_entity_poly.type
_entity_poly.pdbx_seq_one_letter_code
_entity_poly.pdbx_strand_id
1 'polypeptide(L)'
;MEKSLLRLTTSGSVDDGKSTLIGRLLFETKCVYEDQLAAVHKASQKKGLAETDLALLLDGLAAEREQGITIDVAYRYFETPKRKFIIADCPGHEQYTRNMVTGASTAQLALILIDARNGVLTQSKRHGFLVSLLQIPHLVVAVNKMDLMDYREDVYNDIVAEYSAFSEKLDIHDITYIPVSALKGDNVVDKSPNMTWYQGFPLLKYLESVHVAADHNLVDFRFPVQYVIRPHLDFRGYAGRVSSGTVRVGEEIAVLPSGKTSRVRGVTTFDGELDEAFVTQSVVLSLEDEIDISRGDMIVRKNNLPEVGNRVEAIICWMSEEASSESTAYILKHTTKNTKAFISKINYKIDVNTLHREQAGNLTLNEIARVEIRTAQPLFFDAYDSNRATGSFILIDPHTNLTVAGGMIRSASRDLESVTAASLDQHIARKSSTNVTWQSLSTARRKREDRQGHRAAVLWLTGYSGSGKSTIAKALEKRLFDMGCSTMLLDGDNVRHGLCGDLGFSDRDRTENIRRVGEVAKLFFENGALAICTFISPFREDRDFVRGIMEPGRFFEVFVKCDLEVCKRRDPRGLYKKAAAGEIKQFTGIDSPYEEPVHPELTVETDLESADQIVESIIGALREKGILGG
;
A
#
# COMPACT_ATOMS: atom_id res chain seq x y z
N MET A 1 12.15 26.11 25.72
CA MET A 1 11.91 24.90 24.92
C MET A 1 10.71 25.16 24.04
N GLU A 2 10.84 24.92 22.74
CA GLU A 2 9.76 25.11 21.79
C GLU A 2 8.70 24.01 22.01
N LYS A 3 7.43 24.40 22.22
CA LYS A 3 6.33 23.43 22.43
C LYS A 3 6.12 22.63 21.13
N SER A 4 6.00 21.30 21.23
CA SER A 4 5.70 20.47 20.05
C SER A 4 4.31 20.79 19.48
N LEU A 5 4.12 20.53 18.19
CA LEU A 5 2.86 20.73 17.48
C LEU A 5 2.18 19.37 17.24
N LEU A 6 0.86 19.31 17.38
CA LEU A 6 0.03 18.19 16.89
C LEU A 6 -0.99 18.73 15.89
N ARG A 7 -1.01 18.16 14.70
CA ARG A 7 -2.11 18.37 13.74
C ARG A 7 -3.07 17.19 13.83
N LEU A 8 -4.32 17.45 14.20
CA LEU A 8 -5.34 16.41 14.25
C LEU A 8 -6.54 16.77 13.38
N THR A 9 -7.18 15.75 12.82
CA THR A 9 -8.46 15.88 12.14
C THR A 9 -9.56 15.27 13.00
N THR A 10 -10.75 15.84 12.97
CA THR A 10 -11.92 15.28 13.64
C THR A 10 -12.93 14.81 12.60
N SER A 11 -13.52 13.65 12.85
CA SER A 11 -14.48 12.99 11.95
C SER A 11 -15.50 12.21 12.78
N GLY A 12 -16.63 11.87 12.16
CA GLY A 12 -17.79 11.30 12.86
C GLY A 12 -19.07 11.70 12.17
N SER A 13 -20.14 10.96 12.44
CA SER A 13 -21.46 11.17 11.86
C SER A 13 -22.07 12.51 12.27
N VAL A 14 -23.16 12.86 11.60
CA VAL A 14 -24.03 13.96 12.05
C VAL A 14 -24.57 13.59 13.44
N ASP A 15 -24.57 14.56 14.35
CA ASP A 15 -24.96 14.40 15.75
C ASP A 15 -24.04 13.57 16.65
N ASP A 16 -22.90 13.02 16.19
CA ASP A 16 -21.97 12.30 17.08
C ASP A 16 -21.31 13.18 18.16
N GLY A 17 -21.56 14.50 18.12
CA GLY A 17 -21.11 15.45 19.15
C GLY A 17 -19.71 16.02 18.93
N LYS A 18 -19.24 16.07 17.68
CA LYS A 18 -17.91 16.61 17.30
C LYS A 18 -17.72 18.04 17.78
N SER A 19 -18.65 18.92 17.41
CA SER A 19 -18.62 20.33 17.81
C SER A 19 -18.68 20.48 19.33
N THR A 20 -19.52 19.69 20.01
CA THR A 20 -19.58 19.70 21.48
C THR A 20 -18.24 19.32 22.10
N LEU A 21 -17.56 18.29 21.58
CA LEU A 21 -16.26 17.84 22.10
C LEU A 21 -15.16 18.88 21.86
N ILE A 22 -15.07 19.44 20.65
CA ILE A 22 -14.09 20.49 20.35
C ILE A 22 -14.37 21.73 21.21
N GLY A 23 -15.63 22.13 21.35
CA GLY A 23 -16.03 23.26 22.19
C GLY A 23 -15.66 23.05 23.65
N ARG A 24 -15.82 21.81 24.15
CA ARG A 24 -15.41 21.41 25.49
C ARG A 24 -13.91 21.50 25.69
N LEU A 25 -13.12 20.99 24.74
CA LEU A 25 -11.67 21.09 24.78
C LEU A 25 -11.22 22.56 24.83
N LEU A 26 -11.78 23.42 23.96
CA LEU A 26 -11.45 24.85 23.94
C LEU A 26 -11.82 25.58 25.24
N PHE A 27 -12.97 25.23 25.82
CA PHE A 27 -13.44 25.78 27.08
C PHE A 27 -12.52 25.39 28.25
N GLU A 28 -12.22 24.10 28.39
CA GLU A 28 -11.45 23.59 29.53
C GLU A 28 -9.95 23.94 29.42
N THR A 29 -9.42 24.13 28.21
CA THR A 29 -8.05 24.65 28.02
C THR A 29 -7.94 26.16 28.22
N LYS A 30 -9.03 26.85 28.60
CA LYS A 30 -9.11 28.31 28.82
C LYS A 30 -8.70 29.14 27.60
N CYS A 31 -8.91 28.62 26.40
CA CYS A 31 -8.62 29.34 25.16
C CYS A 31 -9.77 30.27 24.73
N VAL A 32 -10.92 30.20 25.42
CA VAL A 32 -12.11 31.03 25.16
C VAL A 32 -12.19 32.16 26.18
N TYR A 33 -12.33 33.39 25.69
CA TYR A 33 -12.49 34.58 26.53
C TYR A 33 -13.86 34.58 27.24
N GLU A 34 -13.92 35.17 28.44
CA GLU A 34 -15.13 35.18 29.30
C GLU A 34 -16.35 35.83 28.64
N ASP A 35 -16.14 36.81 27.77
CA ASP A 35 -17.17 37.52 27.01
C ASP A 35 -17.83 36.63 25.95
N GLN A 36 -17.06 35.79 25.26
CA GLN A 36 -17.57 34.80 24.31
C GLN A 36 -18.40 33.72 25.03
N LEU A 37 -17.95 33.27 26.19
CA LEU A 37 -18.69 32.33 27.02
C LEU A 37 -20.00 32.91 27.53
N ALA A 38 -20.01 34.17 27.97
CA ALA A 38 -21.23 34.86 28.37
C ALA A 38 -22.22 35.01 27.21
N ALA A 39 -21.75 35.21 25.98
CA ALA A 39 -22.59 35.26 24.79
C ALA A 39 -23.21 33.90 24.46
N VAL A 40 -22.44 32.81 24.55
CA VAL A 40 -22.91 31.44 24.33
C VAL A 40 -23.91 31.00 25.40
N HIS A 41 -23.67 31.34 26.67
CA HIS A 41 -24.60 31.06 27.76
C HIS A 41 -25.95 31.75 27.55
N LYS A 42 -25.94 33.03 27.15
CA LYS A 42 -27.16 33.78 26.79
C LYS A 42 -27.87 33.17 25.58
N ALA A 43 -27.14 32.69 24.57
CA ALA A 43 -27.72 32.05 23.40
C ALA A 43 -28.35 30.67 23.73
N SER A 44 -27.70 29.90 24.61
CA SER A 44 -28.20 28.60 25.09
C SER A 44 -29.52 28.77 25.86
N GLN A 45 -29.58 29.77 26.74
CA GLN A 45 -30.82 30.10 27.47
C GLN A 45 -31.94 30.56 26.54
N LYS A 46 -31.63 31.33 25.48
CA LYS A 46 -32.63 31.71 24.45
C LYS A 46 -33.19 30.51 23.69
N LYS A 47 -32.42 29.42 23.55
CA LYS A 47 -32.87 28.15 22.96
C LYS A 47 -33.59 27.23 23.97
N GLY A 48 -33.72 27.63 25.23
CA GLY A 48 -34.38 26.84 26.28
C GLY A 48 -33.56 25.67 26.83
N LEU A 49 -32.24 25.65 26.60
CA LEU A 49 -31.34 24.61 27.11
C LEU A 49 -30.94 24.93 28.57
N ALA A 50 -31.00 23.92 29.44
CA ALA A 50 -30.62 24.04 30.85
C ALA A 50 -29.10 24.09 31.07
N GLU A 51 -28.33 23.44 30.20
CA GLU A 51 -26.87 23.46 30.20
C GLU A 51 -26.34 24.34 29.06
N THR A 52 -25.11 24.86 29.22
CA THR A 52 -24.48 25.69 28.19
C THR A 52 -24.05 24.82 27.01
N ASP A 53 -24.58 25.11 25.83
CA ASP A 53 -24.23 24.39 24.61
C ASP A 53 -22.92 24.94 24.03
N LEU A 54 -21.81 24.27 24.36
CA LEU A 54 -20.48 24.64 23.89
C LEU A 54 -20.28 24.44 22.37
N ALA A 55 -21.18 23.73 21.68
CA ALA A 55 -21.11 23.65 20.22
C ALA A 55 -21.30 25.03 19.56
N LEU A 56 -22.03 25.93 20.22
CA LEU A 56 -22.27 27.31 19.75
C LEU A 56 -20.99 28.16 19.67
N LEU A 57 -19.88 27.74 20.30
CA LEU A 57 -18.57 28.38 20.16
C LEU A 57 -17.97 28.17 18.76
N LEU A 58 -18.39 27.11 18.06
CA LEU A 58 -17.80 26.69 16.80
C LEU A 58 -18.60 27.13 15.57
N ASP A 59 -19.88 27.47 15.75
CA ASP A 59 -20.80 27.93 14.69
C ASP A 59 -20.45 29.35 14.22
N GLY A 60 -19.41 29.45 13.38
CA GLY A 60 -18.84 30.72 12.89
C GLY A 60 -19.44 31.24 11.58
N LEU A 61 -20.08 30.41 10.77
CA LEU A 61 -20.69 30.83 9.49
C LEU A 61 -22.22 30.82 9.58
N ALA A 62 -22.85 31.94 9.23
CA ALA A 62 -24.31 32.08 9.25
C ALA A 62 -25.03 31.07 8.32
N ALA A 63 -24.36 30.57 7.28
CA ALA A 63 -24.87 29.53 6.38
C ALA A 63 -24.82 28.11 7.00
N GLU A 64 -23.82 27.81 7.85
CA GLU A 64 -23.76 26.54 8.59
C GLU A 64 -24.89 26.45 9.63
N ARG A 65 -25.29 27.60 10.20
CA ARG A 65 -26.41 27.72 11.16
C ARG A 65 -27.78 27.42 10.56
N GLU A 66 -27.99 27.65 9.27
CA GLU A 66 -29.27 27.36 8.60
C GLU A 66 -29.45 25.89 8.27
N GLN A 67 -28.36 25.14 8.07
CA GLN A 67 -28.38 23.74 7.65
C GLN A 67 -27.88 22.73 8.69
N GLY A 68 -27.26 23.18 9.79
CA GLY A 68 -26.78 22.31 10.86
C GLY A 68 -25.61 21.40 10.47
N ILE A 69 -24.83 21.77 9.44
CA ILE A 69 -23.70 20.99 8.91
C ILE A 69 -22.45 21.87 8.72
N THR A 70 -21.27 21.29 8.93
CA THR A 70 -19.97 21.89 8.59
C THR A 70 -19.77 21.85 7.07
N ILE A 71 -19.52 22.98 6.41
CA ILE A 71 -19.46 23.06 4.94
C ILE A 71 -18.01 23.02 4.41
N ASP A 72 -17.06 23.62 5.15
CA ASP A 72 -15.65 23.70 4.78
C ASP A 72 -14.75 23.32 5.97
N VAL A 73 -13.48 23.00 5.73
CA VAL A 73 -12.56 22.60 6.81
C VAL A 73 -12.23 23.81 7.68
N ALA A 74 -12.77 23.84 8.90
CA ALA A 74 -12.45 24.88 9.86
C ALA A 74 -11.18 24.51 10.66
N TYR A 75 -10.16 25.36 10.60
CA TYR A 75 -8.96 25.19 11.42
C TYR A 75 -9.12 25.90 12.76
N ARG A 76 -8.99 25.16 13.85
CA ARG A 76 -9.00 25.69 15.23
C ARG A 76 -7.64 25.47 15.87
N TYR A 77 -7.25 26.41 16.71
CA TYR A 77 -5.96 26.43 17.37
C TYR A 77 -6.17 26.49 18.87
N PHE A 78 -5.49 25.61 19.60
CA PHE A 78 -5.42 25.69 21.04
C PHE A 78 -4.07 25.20 21.52
N GLU A 79 -3.71 25.54 22.74
CA GLU A 79 -2.46 25.07 23.34
C GLU A 79 -2.65 24.72 24.80
N THR A 80 -1.83 23.78 25.26
CA THR A 80 -1.64 23.48 26.67
C THR A 80 -0.25 23.96 27.11
N PRO A 81 0.10 23.87 28.41
CA PRO A 81 1.46 24.10 28.85
C PRO A 81 2.49 23.21 28.16
N LYS A 82 2.11 21.98 27.75
CA LYS A 82 3.02 21.00 27.13
C LYS A 82 3.09 21.10 25.61
N ARG A 83 1.98 21.42 24.93
CA ARG A 83 1.87 21.18 23.47
C ARG A 83 0.92 22.16 22.78
N LYS A 84 1.18 22.45 21.50
CA LYS A 84 0.29 23.22 20.61
C LYS A 84 -0.51 22.27 19.72
N PHE A 85 -1.75 22.64 19.42
CA PHE A 85 -2.68 21.82 18.66
C PHE A 85 -3.32 22.60 17.52
N ILE A 86 -3.47 21.94 16.37
CA ILE A 86 -4.25 22.40 15.23
C ILE A 86 -5.31 21.34 14.97
N ILE A 87 -6.57 21.72 15.10
CA ILE A 87 -7.72 20.87 14.79
C ILE A 87 -8.26 21.27 13.42
N ALA A 88 -8.28 20.31 12.49
CA ALA A 88 -9.07 20.40 11.27
C ALA A 88 -10.45 19.77 11.54
N ASP A 89 -11.48 20.59 11.62
CA ASP A 89 -12.87 20.12 11.71
C ASP A 89 -13.36 19.77 10.30
N CYS A 90 -13.46 18.47 10.02
CA CYS A 90 -13.86 17.97 8.72
C CYS A 90 -15.35 17.55 8.74
N PRO A 91 -16.15 17.95 7.73
CA PRO A 91 -17.55 17.52 7.63
C PRO A 91 -17.68 15.99 7.60
N GLY A 92 -18.75 15.46 8.22
CA GLY A 92 -18.99 14.01 8.30
C GLY A 92 -19.92 13.43 7.22
N HIS A 93 -20.41 14.26 6.30
CA HIS A 93 -21.45 13.88 5.34
C HIS A 93 -20.85 13.40 4.00
N GLU A 94 -21.59 12.55 3.28
CA GLU A 94 -21.10 11.81 2.11
C GLU A 94 -20.60 12.70 0.96
N GLN A 95 -21.06 13.94 0.91
CA GLN A 95 -20.69 14.94 -0.10
C GLN A 95 -19.34 15.62 0.15
N TYR A 96 -18.63 15.28 1.24
CA TYR A 96 -17.44 16.03 1.68
C TYR A 96 -16.15 15.20 1.81
N THR A 97 -16.03 14.06 1.12
CA THR A 97 -14.76 13.31 1.06
C THR A 97 -13.60 14.17 0.56
N ARG A 98 -13.82 15.08 -0.39
CA ARG A 98 -12.82 16.08 -0.81
C ARG A 98 -12.29 16.90 0.36
N ASN A 99 -13.17 17.38 1.23
CA ASN A 99 -12.80 18.23 2.36
C ASN A 99 -12.00 17.45 3.39
N MET A 100 -12.41 16.20 3.68
CA MET A 100 -11.65 15.30 4.53
C MET A 100 -10.27 15.00 3.94
N VAL A 101 -10.18 14.64 2.65
CA VAL A 101 -8.88 14.38 1.99
C VAL A 101 -7.97 15.61 2.07
N THR A 102 -8.51 16.81 1.85
CA THR A 102 -7.74 18.05 1.92
C THR A 102 -7.27 18.35 3.35
N GLY A 103 -8.19 18.35 4.32
CA GLY A 103 -7.90 18.69 5.72
C GLY A 103 -7.06 17.63 6.45
N ALA A 104 -7.33 16.35 6.18
CA ALA A 104 -6.67 15.24 6.85
C ALA A 104 -5.33 14.83 6.20
N SER A 105 -5.03 15.31 4.98
CA SER A 105 -3.73 15.04 4.31
C SER A 105 -2.51 15.49 5.12
N THR A 106 -2.67 16.48 6.01
CA THR A 106 -1.58 16.98 6.88
C THR A 106 -1.71 16.55 8.33
N ALA A 107 -2.75 15.78 8.65
CA ALA A 107 -3.00 15.29 10.00
C ALA A 107 -2.01 14.18 10.38
N GLN A 108 -1.62 14.20 11.65
CA GLN A 108 -0.81 13.19 12.32
C GLN A 108 -1.70 12.26 13.17
N LEU A 109 -2.86 12.76 13.58
CA LEU A 109 -3.84 12.01 14.36
C LEU A 109 -5.25 12.25 13.80
N ALA A 110 -6.05 11.20 13.73
CA ALA A 110 -7.48 11.27 13.45
C ALA A 110 -8.28 10.97 14.71
N LEU A 111 -9.32 11.75 14.97
CA LEU A 111 -10.26 11.53 16.06
C LEU A 111 -11.64 11.24 15.46
N ILE A 112 -12.07 9.97 15.54
CA ILE A 112 -13.39 9.52 15.08
C ILE A 112 -14.32 9.44 16.30
N LEU A 113 -15.39 10.21 16.31
CA LEU A 113 -16.44 10.09 17.31
C LEU A 113 -17.48 9.05 16.88
N ILE A 114 -18.00 8.30 17.85
CA ILE A 114 -19.09 7.35 17.69
C ILE A 114 -20.10 7.60 18.80
N ASP A 115 -21.36 7.89 18.47
CA ASP A 115 -22.44 7.97 19.45
C ASP A 115 -22.75 6.58 20.04
N ALA A 116 -22.59 6.42 21.35
CA ALA A 116 -22.84 5.17 22.06
C ALA A 116 -24.28 4.64 21.91
N ARG A 117 -25.25 5.51 21.57
CA ARG A 117 -26.64 5.11 21.30
C ARG A 117 -26.82 4.40 19.98
N ASN A 118 -26.02 4.78 18.98
CA ASN A 118 -26.16 4.32 17.61
C ASN A 118 -25.16 3.21 17.26
N GLY A 119 -24.08 3.09 18.02
CA GLY A 119 -23.00 2.14 17.73
C GLY A 119 -22.25 2.50 16.45
N VAL A 120 -21.61 1.51 15.82
CA VAL A 120 -20.75 1.77 14.65
C VAL A 120 -21.59 1.93 13.39
N LEU A 121 -21.64 3.15 12.87
CA LEU A 121 -22.36 3.47 11.63
C LEU A 121 -21.48 3.30 10.38
N THR A 122 -22.11 3.23 9.20
CA THR A 122 -21.42 3.23 7.91
C THR A 122 -20.48 4.44 7.76
N GLN A 123 -20.88 5.60 8.28
CA GLN A 123 -20.03 6.80 8.27
C GLN A 123 -18.78 6.63 9.16
N SER A 124 -18.88 5.98 10.32
CA SER A 124 -17.73 5.69 11.18
C SER A 124 -16.71 4.77 10.47
N LYS A 125 -17.23 3.77 9.73
CA LYS A 125 -16.44 2.86 8.89
C LYS A 125 -15.76 3.59 7.73
N ARG A 126 -16.51 4.44 7.02
CA ARG A 126 -16.01 5.32 5.96
C ARG A 126 -14.88 6.23 6.42
N HIS A 127 -15.02 6.90 7.56
CA HIS A 127 -13.96 7.75 8.10
C HIS A 127 -12.71 6.91 8.43
N GLY A 128 -12.88 5.73 9.04
CA GLY A 128 -11.77 4.81 9.29
C GLY A 128 -11.02 4.42 8.01
N PHE A 129 -11.76 4.10 6.94
CA PHE A 129 -11.15 3.81 5.65
C PHE A 129 -10.37 4.99 5.06
N LEU A 130 -10.92 6.20 5.12
CA LEU A 130 -10.24 7.41 4.64
C LEU A 130 -8.99 7.73 5.45
N VAL A 131 -9.02 7.52 6.77
CA VAL A 131 -7.86 7.65 7.67
C VAL A 131 -6.75 6.68 7.25
N SER A 132 -7.09 5.41 6.98
CA SER A 132 -6.14 4.41 6.48
C SER A 132 -5.59 4.75 5.10
N LEU A 133 -6.46 5.20 4.18
CA LEU A 133 -6.05 5.60 2.84
C LEU A 133 -5.06 6.77 2.86
N LEU A 134 -5.31 7.75 3.72
CA LEU A 134 -4.44 8.92 3.90
C LEU A 134 -3.21 8.64 4.77
N GLN A 135 -3.06 7.40 5.25
CA GLN A 135 -1.95 6.94 6.08
C GLN A 135 -1.71 7.87 7.28
N ILE A 136 -2.79 8.19 8.00
CA ILE A 136 -2.70 8.97 9.23
C ILE A 136 -2.19 8.03 10.33
N PRO A 137 -1.02 8.32 10.95
CA PRO A 137 -0.34 7.38 11.84
C PRO A 137 -1.16 6.92 13.05
N HIS A 138 -1.86 7.86 13.68
CA HIS A 138 -2.60 7.61 14.92
C HIS A 138 -4.10 7.79 14.73
N LEU A 139 -4.90 6.82 15.19
CA LEU A 139 -6.35 6.92 15.23
C LEU A 139 -6.86 6.84 16.67
N VAL A 140 -7.74 7.77 17.05
CA VAL A 140 -8.49 7.73 18.30
C VAL A 140 -9.96 7.55 17.96
N VAL A 141 -10.57 6.52 18.54
CA VAL A 141 -12.00 6.28 18.47
C VAL A 141 -12.62 6.70 19.80
N ALA A 142 -13.31 7.84 19.80
CA ALA A 142 -13.97 8.38 20.96
C ALA A 142 -15.44 7.92 21.01
N VAL A 143 -15.75 7.00 21.92
CA VAL A 143 -17.13 6.52 22.15
C VAL A 143 -17.84 7.56 23.00
N ASN A 144 -18.61 8.42 22.36
CA ASN A 144 -19.23 9.61 22.95
C ASN A 144 -20.64 9.31 23.48
N LYS A 145 -21.16 10.20 24.32
CA LYS A 145 -22.50 10.14 24.94
C LYS A 145 -22.71 8.95 25.88
N MET A 146 -21.65 8.52 26.56
CA MET A 146 -21.73 7.48 27.60
C MET A 146 -22.67 7.85 28.75
N ASP A 147 -22.91 9.15 28.97
CA ASP A 147 -23.89 9.65 29.95
C ASP A 147 -25.33 9.24 29.63
N LEU A 148 -25.68 9.08 28.35
CA LEU A 148 -27.00 8.61 27.93
C LEU A 148 -27.14 7.09 27.98
N MET A 149 -26.04 6.38 28.24
CA MET A 149 -25.97 4.93 28.41
C MET A 149 -25.66 4.54 29.85
N ASP A 150 -25.88 5.45 30.80
CA ASP A 150 -25.59 5.26 32.22
C ASP A 150 -24.15 4.78 32.50
N TYR A 151 -23.19 5.19 31.65
CA TYR A 151 -21.77 4.85 31.74
C TYR A 151 -21.45 3.35 31.75
N ARG A 152 -22.30 2.56 31.10
CA ARG A 152 -22.20 1.11 31.00
C ARG A 152 -20.97 0.63 30.23
N GLU A 153 -20.20 -0.27 30.86
CA GLU A 153 -18.98 -0.86 30.27
C GLU A 153 -19.29 -1.82 29.11
N ASP A 154 -20.39 -2.57 29.18
CA ASP A 154 -20.76 -3.53 28.13
C ASP A 154 -21.06 -2.84 26.80
N VAL A 155 -21.79 -1.72 26.82
CA VAL A 155 -22.05 -0.90 25.61
C VAL A 155 -20.74 -0.42 24.97
N TYR A 156 -19.78 0.03 25.77
CA TYR A 156 -18.47 0.44 25.27
C TYR A 156 -17.72 -0.74 24.63
N ASN A 157 -17.67 -1.89 25.32
CA ASN A 157 -16.97 -3.08 24.84
C ASN A 157 -17.57 -3.62 23.54
N ASP A 158 -18.89 -3.60 23.38
CA ASP A 158 -19.57 -4.02 22.16
C ASP A 158 -19.18 -3.14 20.96
N ILE A 159 -19.16 -1.82 21.15
CA ILE A 159 -18.75 -0.86 20.10
C ILE A 159 -17.27 -1.02 19.75
N VAL A 160 -16.42 -1.21 20.76
CA VAL A 160 -14.97 -1.45 20.56
C VAL A 160 -14.75 -2.75 19.79
N ALA A 161 -15.47 -3.82 20.13
CA ALA A 161 -15.36 -5.10 19.44
C ALA A 161 -15.81 -4.98 17.97
N GLU A 162 -16.94 -4.32 17.71
CA GLU A 162 -17.43 -4.11 16.34
C GLU A 162 -16.44 -3.28 15.51
N TYR A 163 -15.93 -2.17 16.06
CA TYR A 163 -15.00 -1.31 15.34
C TYR A 163 -13.64 -1.99 15.14
N SER A 164 -13.17 -2.76 16.13
CA SER A 164 -11.92 -3.51 16.02
C SER A 164 -11.98 -4.52 14.88
N ALA A 165 -13.05 -5.31 14.79
CA ALA A 165 -13.26 -6.28 13.70
C ALA A 165 -13.33 -5.62 12.31
N PHE A 166 -13.83 -4.38 12.23
CA PHE A 166 -13.76 -3.59 11.00
C PHE A 166 -12.33 -3.11 10.71
N SER A 167 -11.62 -2.60 11.73
CA SER A 167 -10.28 -2.03 11.59
C SER A 167 -9.21 -3.04 11.22
N GLU A 168 -9.40 -4.33 11.50
CA GLU A 168 -8.50 -5.41 11.04
C GLU A 168 -8.36 -5.49 9.51
N LYS A 169 -9.34 -4.95 8.76
CA LYS A 169 -9.31 -4.87 7.29
C LYS A 169 -8.58 -3.63 6.78
N LEU A 170 -8.23 -2.71 7.67
CA LEU A 170 -7.59 -1.45 7.36
C LEU A 170 -6.10 -1.52 7.70
N ASP A 171 -5.31 -0.74 6.96
CA ASP A 171 -3.90 -0.57 7.23
C ASP A 171 -3.74 0.61 8.21
N ILE A 172 -4.01 0.34 9.50
CA ILE A 172 -3.85 1.30 10.60
C ILE A 172 -3.15 0.57 11.75
N HIS A 173 -2.01 1.09 12.19
CA HIS A 173 -1.16 0.41 13.18
C HIS A 173 -1.43 0.83 14.63
N ASP A 174 -1.94 2.04 14.86
CA ASP A 174 -2.17 2.58 16.21
C ASP A 174 -3.60 3.11 16.36
N ILE A 175 -4.43 2.35 17.07
CA ILE A 175 -5.82 2.69 17.37
C ILE A 175 -6.02 2.70 18.89
N THR A 176 -6.47 3.84 19.42
CA THR A 176 -6.83 4.00 20.83
C THR A 176 -8.31 4.29 20.99
N TYR A 177 -8.98 3.53 21.86
CA TYR A 177 -10.41 3.69 22.16
C TYR A 177 -10.60 4.44 23.48
N ILE A 178 -11.36 5.54 23.49
CA ILE A 178 -11.59 6.36 24.69
C ILE A 178 -13.10 6.58 24.89
N PRO A 179 -13.72 6.12 26.00
CA PRO A 179 -15.10 6.43 26.31
C PRO A 179 -15.19 7.85 26.88
N VAL A 180 -16.06 8.68 26.31
CA VAL A 180 -16.21 10.09 26.67
C VAL A 180 -17.67 10.53 26.81
N SER A 181 -17.90 11.59 27.57
CA SER A 181 -19.10 12.41 27.44
C SER A 181 -18.68 13.84 27.13
N ALA A 182 -18.82 14.25 25.87
CA ALA A 182 -18.48 15.61 25.44
C ALA A 182 -19.28 16.69 26.19
N LEU A 183 -20.53 16.40 26.53
CA LEU A 183 -21.42 17.33 27.23
C LEU A 183 -21.05 17.46 28.71
N LYS A 184 -20.86 16.33 29.42
CA LYS A 184 -20.56 16.33 30.86
C LYS A 184 -19.08 16.58 31.16
N GLY A 185 -18.19 16.29 30.20
CA GLY A 185 -16.74 16.43 30.31
C GLY A 185 -16.01 15.16 30.77
N ASP A 186 -16.73 14.06 31.00
CA ASP A 186 -16.15 12.79 31.42
C ASP A 186 -15.10 12.29 30.42
N ASN A 187 -13.88 12.02 30.91
CA ASN A 187 -12.72 11.56 30.14
C ASN A 187 -12.28 12.49 29.00
N VAL A 188 -12.74 13.74 28.94
CA VAL A 188 -12.28 14.74 27.96
C VAL A 188 -10.95 15.34 28.40
N VAL A 189 -10.92 15.98 29.57
CA VAL A 189 -9.69 16.51 30.17
C VAL A 189 -9.25 15.68 31.37
N ASP A 190 -10.17 15.47 32.32
CA ASP A 190 -9.93 14.70 33.54
C ASP A 190 -10.55 13.31 33.46
N LYS A 191 -10.04 12.39 34.29
CA LYS A 191 -10.58 11.02 34.36
C LYS A 191 -11.97 11.05 34.99
N SER A 192 -12.92 10.37 34.36
CA SER A 192 -14.30 10.30 34.83
C SER A 192 -14.41 9.53 36.16
N PRO A 193 -15.14 10.06 37.15
CA PRO A 193 -15.52 9.30 38.33
C PRO A 193 -16.63 8.27 38.07
N ASN A 194 -17.40 8.44 36.97
CA ASN A 194 -18.52 7.57 36.60
C ASN A 194 -18.05 6.29 35.87
N MET A 195 -16.93 6.38 35.15
CA MET A 195 -16.35 5.26 34.38
C MET A 195 -15.08 4.71 35.06
N THR A 196 -15.21 4.24 36.31
CA THR A 196 -14.07 3.71 37.09
C THR A 196 -13.44 2.45 36.48
N TRP A 197 -14.21 1.71 35.66
CA TRP A 197 -13.77 0.54 34.90
C TRP A 197 -12.73 0.90 33.82
N TYR A 198 -12.81 2.09 33.21
CA TYR A 198 -11.85 2.53 32.19
C TYR A 198 -10.51 2.93 32.83
N GLN A 199 -9.42 2.21 32.47
CA GLN A 199 -8.07 2.47 33.00
C GLN A 199 -7.18 3.34 32.10
N GLY A 200 -7.62 3.62 30.87
CA GLY A 200 -6.86 4.43 29.92
C GLY A 200 -6.77 5.91 30.29
N PHE A 201 -6.04 6.67 29.47
CA PHE A 201 -5.93 8.12 29.65
C PHE A 201 -7.21 8.85 29.19
N PRO A 202 -7.52 10.01 29.81
CA PRO A 202 -8.43 10.99 29.21
C PRO A 202 -7.91 11.49 27.87
N LEU A 203 -8.82 11.99 27.03
CA LEU A 203 -8.52 12.41 25.66
C LEU A 203 -7.40 13.47 25.61
N LEU A 204 -7.50 14.56 26.38
CA LEU A 204 -6.48 15.61 26.34
C LEU A 204 -5.10 15.09 26.77
N LYS A 205 -5.05 14.26 27.81
CA LYS A 205 -3.79 13.68 28.29
C LYS A 205 -3.15 12.77 27.22
N TYR A 206 -3.96 12.00 26.51
CA TYR A 206 -3.49 11.21 25.37
C TYR A 206 -2.91 12.10 24.26
N LEU A 207 -3.63 13.15 23.86
CA LEU A 207 -3.19 14.11 22.84
C LEU A 207 -1.89 14.85 23.22
N GLU A 208 -1.67 15.11 24.51
CA GLU A 208 -0.40 15.65 25.01
C GLU A 208 0.76 14.65 24.93
N SER A 209 0.49 13.36 25.12
CA SER A 209 1.53 12.31 25.20
C SER A 209 1.88 11.65 23.87
N VAL A 210 1.03 11.72 22.85
CA VAL A 210 1.24 10.99 21.58
C VAL A 210 2.53 11.44 20.88
N HIS A 211 3.41 10.49 20.57
CA HIS A 211 4.74 10.75 20.04
C HIS A 211 4.78 10.86 18.51
N VAL A 212 4.52 12.04 17.97
CA VAL A 212 4.50 12.27 16.50
C VAL A 212 5.88 12.44 15.85
N ALA A 213 6.94 12.60 16.63
CA ALA A 213 8.28 12.82 16.09
C ALA A 213 8.84 11.56 15.40
N ALA A 214 8.32 10.37 15.78
CA ALA A 214 8.70 9.10 15.18
C ALA A 214 8.08 8.87 13.79
N ASP A 215 7.03 9.62 13.42
CA ASP A 215 6.35 9.50 12.12
C ASP A 215 7.16 10.11 10.96
N HIS A 216 8.22 10.84 11.28
CA HIS A 216 9.07 11.49 10.30
C HIS A 216 10.02 10.46 9.69
N ASN A 217 9.96 10.29 8.38
CA ASN A 217 10.95 9.49 7.65
C ASN A 217 12.30 10.21 7.70
N LEU A 218 13.21 9.74 8.57
CA LEU A 218 14.57 10.26 8.73
C LEU A 218 15.63 9.47 7.93
N VAL A 219 15.20 8.42 7.23
CA VAL A 219 16.08 7.49 6.51
C VAL A 219 16.17 7.85 5.03
N ASP A 220 15.02 8.05 4.37
CA ASP A 220 14.94 8.25 2.93
C ASP A 220 15.16 9.71 2.57
N PHE A 221 16.42 10.09 2.32
CA PHE A 221 16.73 11.46 1.93
C PHE A 221 16.16 11.81 0.55
N ARG A 222 15.24 12.78 0.53
CA ARG A 222 14.63 13.36 -0.67
C ARG A 222 14.66 14.88 -0.57
N PHE A 223 15.45 15.50 -1.44
CA PHE A 223 15.56 16.96 -1.50
C PHE A 223 15.17 17.45 -2.90
N PRO A 224 13.88 17.77 -3.12
CA PRO A 224 13.44 18.33 -4.39
C PRO A 224 13.92 19.79 -4.50
N VAL A 225 14.68 20.09 -5.55
CA VAL A 225 15.24 21.41 -5.77
C VAL A 225 14.11 22.37 -6.16
N GLN A 226 13.98 23.46 -5.39
CA GLN A 226 13.00 24.52 -5.63
C GLN A 226 13.60 25.66 -6.43
N TYR A 227 14.85 26.00 -6.13
CA TYR A 227 15.52 27.16 -6.72
C TYR A 227 17.04 26.98 -6.74
N VAL A 228 17.70 27.60 -7.72
CA VAL A 228 19.17 27.60 -7.83
C VAL A 228 19.67 29.01 -7.55
N ILE A 229 20.47 29.15 -6.51
CA ILE A 229 21.05 30.42 -6.05
C ILE A 229 22.46 30.55 -6.64
N ARG A 230 22.68 31.62 -7.40
CA ARG A 230 23.98 31.97 -7.99
C ARG A 230 24.22 33.47 -7.87
N PRO A 231 24.73 33.96 -6.73
CA PRO A 231 24.94 35.37 -6.48
C PRO A 231 26.18 35.91 -7.23
N HIS A 232 27.17 35.05 -7.49
CA HIS A 232 28.36 35.34 -8.29
C HIS A 232 28.87 34.04 -8.96
N LEU A 233 29.88 34.14 -9.82
CA LEU A 233 30.37 33.05 -10.66
C LEU A 233 30.79 31.80 -9.85
N ASP A 234 31.42 32.02 -8.69
CA ASP A 234 32.06 30.97 -7.87
C ASP A 234 31.15 30.29 -6.83
N PHE A 235 29.87 30.68 -6.73
CA PHE A 235 28.94 30.06 -5.79
C PHE A 235 27.69 29.54 -6.50
N ARG A 236 27.40 28.26 -6.31
CA ARG A 236 26.15 27.62 -6.73
C ARG A 236 25.55 26.89 -5.53
N GLY A 237 24.39 27.33 -5.10
CA GLY A 237 23.61 26.71 -4.03
C GLY A 237 22.24 26.25 -4.53
N TYR A 238 21.77 25.12 -4.04
CA TYR A 238 20.49 24.53 -4.40
C TYR A 238 19.54 24.66 -3.22
N ALA A 239 18.56 25.54 -3.34
CA ALA A 239 17.59 25.83 -2.30
C ALA A 239 16.37 24.91 -2.43
N GLY A 240 15.90 24.43 -1.29
CA GLY A 240 14.74 23.56 -1.19
C GLY A 240 14.41 23.26 0.26
N ARG A 241 13.28 22.57 0.46
CA ARG A 241 12.92 22.01 1.75
C ARG A 241 13.25 20.52 1.75
N VAL A 242 13.90 20.04 2.81
CA VAL A 242 14.10 18.59 2.98
C VAL A 242 12.74 17.93 3.14
N SER A 243 12.34 17.13 2.16
CA SER A 243 11.02 16.47 2.13
C SER A 243 10.98 15.24 3.02
N SER A 244 12.10 14.53 3.11
CA SER A 244 12.31 13.37 3.98
C SER A 244 13.81 13.12 4.12
N GLY A 245 14.17 12.33 5.13
CA GLY A 245 15.52 11.94 5.45
C GLY A 245 16.35 13.03 6.14
N THR A 246 17.65 12.77 6.18
CA THR A 246 18.68 13.64 6.74
C THR A 246 19.85 13.73 5.77
N VAL A 247 20.57 14.85 5.80
CA VAL A 247 21.78 15.05 5.01
C VAL A 247 22.83 15.79 5.82
N ARG A 248 24.07 15.33 5.75
CA ARG A 248 25.22 15.94 6.41
C ARG A 248 26.23 16.48 5.42
N VAL A 249 27.01 17.45 5.87
CA VAL A 249 28.22 17.90 5.15
C VAL A 249 29.17 16.70 4.96
N GLY A 250 29.72 16.55 3.75
CA GLY A 250 30.60 15.46 3.32
C GLY A 250 29.90 14.19 2.80
N GLU A 251 28.57 14.11 2.91
CA GLU A 251 27.80 12.92 2.52
C GLU A 251 27.71 12.75 0.99
N GLU A 252 27.80 11.51 0.49
CA GLU A 252 27.62 11.20 -0.94
C GLU A 252 26.15 11.23 -1.36
N ILE A 253 25.86 12.04 -2.38
CA ILE A 253 24.53 12.22 -2.95
C ILE A 253 24.53 11.88 -4.44
N ALA A 254 23.34 11.64 -4.98
CA ALA A 254 23.05 11.52 -6.40
C ALA A 254 21.99 12.54 -6.82
N VAL A 255 22.06 13.01 -8.07
CA VAL A 255 21.14 14.01 -8.62
C VAL A 255 20.29 13.40 -9.73
N LEU A 256 18.98 13.37 -9.53
CA LEU A 256 18.00 12.91 -10.52
C LEU A 256 17.47 14.08 -11.36
N PRO A 257 17.30 13.91 -12.69
CA PRO A 257 17.36 12.64 -13.43
C PRO A 257 18.76 12.23 -13.91
N SER A 258 19.78 13.10 -13.75
CA SER A 258 21.10 12.90 -14.36
C SER A 258 21.84 11.63 -13.92
N GLY A 259 21.56 11.13 -12.71
CA GLY A 259 22.27 10.03 -12.06
C GLY A 259 23.68 10.38 -11.60
N LYS A 260 24.17 11.61 -11.83
CA LYS A 260 25.50 12.05 -11.40
C LYS A 260 25.59 12.07 -9.88
N THR A 261 26.75 11.73 -9.35
CA THR A 261 27.04 11.72 -7.93
C THR A 261 27.97 12.85 -7.55
N SER A 262 27.81 13.40 -6.35
CA SER A 262 28.75 14.36 -5.74
C SER A 262 28.71 14.22 -4.22
N ARG A 263 29.39 15.12 -3.50
CA ARG A 263 29.31 15.27 -2.05
C ARG A 263 28.75 16.62 -1.66
N VAL A 264 28.09 16.67 -0.51
CA VAL A 264 27.60 17.92 0.07
C VAL A 264 28.77 18.70 0.64
N ARG A 265 29.07 19.86 0.07
CA ARG A 265 30.12 20.77 0.54
C ARG A 265 29.66 21.56 1.77
N GLY A 266 28.40 21.94 1.83
CA GLY A 266 27.87 22.79 2.89
C GLY A 266 26.35 22.84 2.89
N VAL A 267 25.78 23.01 4.08
CA VAL A 267 24.35 23.22 4.32
C VAL A 267 24.19 24.60 4.95
N THR A 268 23.45 25.49 4.29
CA THR A 268 23.29 26.88 4.73
C THR A 268 21.81 27.22 4.94
N THR A 269 21.51 27.95 6.01
CA THR A 269 20.20 28.51 6.32
C THR A 269 20.28 30.02 6.48
N PHE A 270 19.15 30.69 6.70
CA PHE A 270 19.13 32.12 7.01
C PHE A 270 19.94 32.43 8.28
N ASP A 271 19.89 31.55 9.28
CA ASP A 271 20.55 31.74 10.58
C ASP A 271 22.04 31.35 10.58
N GLY A 272 22.55 30.83 9.47
CA GLY A 272 23.94 30.42 9.32
C GLY A 272 24.13 29.02 8.74
N GLU A 273 25.36 28.51 8.81
CA GLU A 273 25.72 27.17 8.35
C GLU A 273 25.35 26.09 9.38
N LEU A 274 25.00 24.91 8.87
CA LEU A 274 24.64 23.73 9.65
C LEU A 274 25.51 22.55 9.23
N ASP A 275 25.83 21.66 10.18
CA ASP A 275 26.50 20.39 9.88
C ASP A 275 25.55 19.33 9.30
N GLU A 276 24.26 19.44 9.64
CA GLU A 276 23.21 18.51 9.27
C GLU A 276 21.89 19.25 9.01
N ALA A 277 21.15 18.79 8.00
CA ALA A 277 19.76 19.16 7.77
C ALA A 277 18.84 17.94 7.84
N PHE A 278 17.64 18.14 8.36
CA PHE A 278 16.62 17.11 8.49
C PHE A 278 15.27 17.58 7.91
N VAL A 279 14.34 16.63 7.76
CA VAL A 279 12.99 16.87 7.22
C VAL A 279 12.34 18.14 7.81
N THR A 280 11.57 18.85 6.97
CA THR A 280 10.90 20.13 7.25
C THR A 280 11.77 21.38 7.23
N GLN A 281 13.10 21.26 7.34
CA GLN A 281 14.00 22.40 7.24
C GLN A 281 14.15 22.88 5.79
N SER A 282 14.12 24.20 5.60
CA SER A 282 14.45 24.86 4.33
C SER A 282 15.91 25.25 4.34
N VAL A 283 16.69 24.68 3.43
CA VAL A 283 18.15 24.82 3.40
C VAL A 283 18.65 25.07 1.98
N VAL A 284 19.87 25.58 1.88
CA VAL A 284 20.65 25.69 0.66
C VAL A 284 21.77 24.66 0.74
N LEU A 285 21.80 23.72 -0.20
CA LEU A 285 22.90 22.76 -0.32
C LEU A 285 23.90 23.25 -1.35
N SER A 286 25.18 23.22 -1.02
CA SER A 286 26.28 23.36 -1.98
C SER A 286 26.95 22.01 -2.20
N LEU A 287 27.42 21.75 -3.42
CA LEU A 287 28.06 20.49 -3.80
C LEU A 287 29.55 20.72 -4.09
N GLU A 288 30.35 19.66 -3.99
CA GLU A 288 31.78 19.71 -4.35
C GLU A 288 31.98 19.79 -5.87
N ASP A 289 31.16 19.08 -6.65
CA ASP A 289 31.24 19.04 -8.10
C ASP A 289 30.22 19.98 -8.76
N GLU A 290 30.59 20.57 -9.88
CA GLU A 290 29.66 21.33 -10.71
C GLU A 290 28.74 20.40 -11.50
N ILE A 291 27.59 20.09 -10.92
CA ILE A 291 26.51 19.36 -11.57
C ILE A 291 25.46 20.35 -12.07
N ASP A 292 24.97 20.14 -13.29
CA ASP A 292 23.84 20.90 -13.81
C ASP A 292 22.53 20.39 -13.18
N ILE A 293 21.98 21.21 -12.27
CA ILE A 293 20.75 20.93 -11.53
C ILE A 293 19.82 22.13 -11.69
N SER A 294 18.54 21.85 -11.94
CA SER A 294 17.47 22.81 -12.14
C SER A 294 16.29 22.58 -11.19
N ARG A 295 15.32 23.50 -11.17
CA ARG A 295 14.07 23.31 -10.43
C ARG A 295 13.33 22.07 -10.95
N GLY A 296 12.87 21.22 -10.03
CA GLY A 296 12.18 19.96 -10.36
C GLY A 296 13.09 18.74 -10.39
N ASP A 297 14.41 18.95 -10.34
CA ASP A 297 15.37 17.89 -10.07
C ASP A 297 15.36 17.52 -8.58
N MET A 298 15.88 16.34 -8.26
CA MET A 298 15.90 15.84 -6.89
C MET A 298 17.30 15.38 -6.50
N ILE A 299 17.78 15.87 -5.36
CA ILE A 299 18.98 15.37 -4.72
C ILE A 299 18.57 14.27 -3.75
N VAL A 300 19.22 13.12 -3.84
CA VAL A 300 18.92 11.91 -3.07
C VAL A 300 20.21 11.27 -2.57
N ARG A 301 20.10 10.35 -1.61
CA ARG A 301 21.27 9.56 -1.18
C ARG A 301 21.59 8.51 -2.24
N LYS A 302 22.87 8.35 -2.60
CA LYS A 302 23.32 7.49 -3.71
C LYS A 302 22.82 6.05 -3.66
N ASN A 303 22.76 5.46 -2.46
CA ASN A 303 22.34 4.07 -2.25
C ASN A 303 20.86 3.93 -1.83
N ASN A 304 20.09 5.00 -1.94
CA ASN A 304 18.68 5.03 -1.59
C ASN A 304 17.94 5.94 -2.59
N LEU A 305 17.65 5.36 -3.76
CA LEU A 305 17.02 6.06 -4.87
C LEU A 305 15.50 5.83 -4.86
N PRO A 306 14.69 6.87 -5.15
CA PRO A 306 13.27 6.69 -5.44
C PRO A 306 13.06 5.97 -6.78
N GLU A 307 11.84 5.50 -7.02
CA GLU A 307 11.44 5.03 -8.35
C GLU A 307 11.43 6.19 -9.36
N VAL A 308 11.89 5.91 -10.58
CA VAL A 308 11.90 6.87 -11.68
C VAL A 308 11.07 6.32 -12.83
N GLY A 309 9.99 7.03 -13.18
CA GLY A 309 9.08 6.54 -14.21
C GLY A 309 8.10 7.59 -14.70
N ASN A 310 7.58 7.39 -15.91
CA ASN A 310 6.55 8.22 -16.53
C ASN A 310 5.15 7.59 -16.48
N ARG A 311 5.03 6.47 -15.77
CA ARG A 311 3.78 5.72 -15.59
C ARG A 311 3.68 5.35 -14.13
N VAL A 312 2.64 5.86 -13.48
CA VAL A 312 2.43 5.66 -12.05
C VAL A 312 1.05 5.06 -11.83
N GLU A 313 1.00 4.06 -10.97
CA GLU A 313 -0.26 3.55 -10.44
C GLU A 313 -0.54 4.28 -9.12
N ALA A 314 -1.73 4.85 -9.01
CA ALA A 314 -2.11 5.68 -7.87
C ALA A 314 -3.56 5.46 -7.47
N ILE A 315 -3.86 5.72 -6.19
CA ILE A 315 -5.23 5.95 -5.75
C ILE A 315 -5.47 7.45 -5.81
N ILE A 316 -6.51 7.88 -6.49
CA ILE A 316 -6.91 9.29 -6.55
C ILE A 316 -8.29 9.48 -5.93
N CYS A 317 -8.45 10.62 -5.25
CA CYS A 317 -9.76 11.16 -4.89
C CYS A 317 -10.11 12.24 -5.89
N TRP A 318 -11.20 12.06 -6.63
CA TRP A 318 -11.70 13.07 -7.56
C TRP A 318 -12.43 14.19 -6.81
N MET A 319 -12.11 15.42 -7.15
CA MET A 319 -12.49 16.63 -6.40
C MET A 319 -13.29 17.64 -7.25
N SER A 320 -13.40 17.39 -8.55
CA SER A 320 -14.15 18.23 -9.50
C SER A 320 -15.59 17.75 -9.66
N GLU A 321 -16.50 18.69 -9.91
CA GLU A 321 -17.88 18.37 -10.34
C GLU A 321 -17.91 17.86 -11.77
N GLU A 322 -16.98 18.33 -12.62
CA GLU A 322 -16.82 17.80 -13.96
C GLU A 322 -16.22 16.40 -13.90
N ALA A 323 -16.82 15.47 -14.64
CA ALA A 323 -16.37 14.08 -14.67
C ALA A 323 -14.97 13.97 -15.30
N SER A 324 -14.15 13.06 -14.77
CA SER A 324 -12.84 12.78 -15.34
C SER A 324 -12.95 12.25 -16.76
N SER A 325 -12.00 12.61 -17.62
CA SER A 325 -11.90 12.08 -18.97
C SER A 325 -10.51 11.52 -19.23
N GLU A 326 -10.44 10.33 -19.82
CA GLU A 326 -9.18 9.71 -20.26
C GLU A 326 -8.52 10.48 -21.42
N SER A 327 -9.30 11.30 -22.15
CA SER A 327 -8.80 12.12 -23.27
C SER A 327 -8.29 13.50 -22.84
N THR A 328 -8.57 13.92 -21.60
CA THR A 328 -8.18 15.25 -21.11
C THR A 328 -6.75 15.23 -20.58
N ALA A 329 -5.94 16.19 -21.03
CA ALA A 329 -4.61 16.44 -20.48
C ALA A 329 -4.74 17.26 -19.19
N TYR A 330 -4.19 16.75 -18.08
CA TYR A 330 -4.08 17.45 -16.81
C TYR A 330 -2.64 17.93 -16.58
N ILE A 331 -2.45 18.88 -15.66
CA ILE A 331 -1.14 19.19 -15.09
C ILE A 331 -1.01 18.40 -13.80
N LEU A 332 -0.07 17.46 -13.76
CA LEU A 332 0.32 16.78 -12.54
C LEU A 332 1.43 17.59 -11.86
N LYS A 333 1.15 18.02 -10.63
CA LYS A 333 2.13 18.66 -9.74
C LYS A 333 2.56 17.67 -8.68
N HIS A 334 3.85 17.35 -8.70
CA HIS A 334 4.51 16.42 -7.80
C HIS A 334 5.77 17.08 -7.26
N THR A 335 5.88 17.20 -5.93
CA THR A 335 6.94 17.96 -5.25
C THR A 335 7.14 19.37 -5.85
N THR A 336 8.25 19.63 -6.53
CA THR A 336 8.59 20.91 -7.18
C THR A 336 8.41 20.88 -8.70
N LYS A 337 8.02 19.72 -9.25
CA LYS A 337 7.87 19.44 -10.67
C LYS A 337 6.41 19.53 -11.10
N ASN A 338 6.19 20.18 -12.25
CA ASN A 338 4.91 20.17 -12.95
C ASN A 338 5.12 19.47 -14.29
N THR A 339 4.23 18.56 -14.65
CA THR A 339 4.29 17.87 -15.94
C THR A 339 2.88 17.61 -16.48
N LYS A 340 2.75 17.50 -17.80
CA LYS A 340 1.48 17.08 -18.40
C LYS A 340 1.23 15.61 -18.07
N ALA A 341 -0.01 15.28 -17.74
CA ALA A 341 -0.40 13.94 -17.34
C ALA A 341 -1.77 13.57 -17.92
N PHE A 342 -1.97 12.28 -18.13
CA PHE A 342 -3.23 11.70 -18.61
C PHE A 342 -3.59 10.53 -17.70
N ILE A 343 -4.86 10.42 -17.35
CA ILE A 343 -5.39 9.19 -16.72
C ILE A 343 -5.52 8.18 -17.87
N SER A 344 -4.58 7.24 -17.95
CA SER A 344 -4.55 6.28 -19.05
C SER A 344 -5.53 5.13 -18.86
N LYS A 345 -5.88 4.83 -17.61
CA LYS A 345 -6.81 3.75 -17.26
C LYS A 345 -7.37 3.95 -15.87
N ILE A 346 -8.67 3.73 -15.72
CA ILE A 346 -9.32 3.56 -14.42
C ILE A 346 -9.44 2.06 -14.14
N ASN A 347 -8.69 1.54 -13.15
CA ASN A 347 -8.67 0.11 -12.84
C ASN A 347 -9.94 -0.32 -12.10
N TYR A 348 -10.30 0.42 -11.04
CA TYR A 348 -11.56 0.25 -10.33
C TYR A 348 -11.82 1.45 -9.43
N LYS A 349 -13.10 1.73 -9.17
CA LYS A 349 -13.57 2.58 -8.08
C LYS A 349 -13.64 1.78 -6.79
N ILE A 350 -13.48 2.47 -5.67
CA ILE A 350 -13.66 1.92 -4.34
C ILE A 350 -14.92 2.55 -3.78
N ASP A 351 -15.93 1.72 -3.51
CA ASP A 351 -17.06 2.16 -2.71
C ASP A 351 -16.58 2.34 -1.26
N VAL A 352 -16.66 3.57 -0.77
CA VAL A 352 -16.18 3.96 0.56
C VAL A 352 -17.06 3.39 1.67
N ASN A 353 -18.33 3.07 1.36
CA ASN A 353 -19.29 2.55 2.33
C ASN A 353 -19.14 1.02 2.49
N THR A 354 -18.87 0.29 1.41
CA THR A 354 -18.78 -1.18 1.43
C THR A 354 -17.36 -1.73 1.30
N LEU A 355 -16.39 -0.91 0.88
CA LEU A 355 -15.02 -1.30 0.54
C LEU A 355 -14.92 -2.22 -0.68
N HIS A 356 -16.01 -2.42 -1.43
CA HIS A 356 -16.00 -3.20 -2.65
C HIS A 356 -15.41 -2.41 -3.83
N ARG A 357 -14.92 -3.16 -4.81
CA ARG A 357 -14.32 -2.63 -6.04
C ARG A 357 -15.34 -2.67 -7.15
N GLU A 358 -15.49 -1.56 -7.86
CA GLU A 358 -16.45 -1.40 -8.95
C GLU A 358 -15.73 -1.00 -10.23
N GLN A 359 -16.19 -1.48 -11.38
CA GLN A 359 -15.68 -1.01 -12.67
C GLN A 359 -16.33 0.33 -13.03
N ALA A 360 -15.54 1.24 -13.60
CA ALA A 360 -16.05 2.52 -14.09
C ALA A 360 -15.19 3.10 -15.21
N GLY A 361 -15.83 3.82 -16.13
CA GLY A 361 -15.17 4.52 -17.23
C GLY A 361 -14.85 5.99 -16.95
N ASN A 362 -15.39 6.58 -15.88
CA ASN A 362 -15.10 7.96 -15.45
C ASN A 362 -15.23 8.11 -13.94
N LEU A 363 -14.69 9.19 -13.39
CA LEU A 363 -14.79 9.58 -11.99
C LEU A 363 -15.62 10.86 -11.87
N THR A 364 -16.47 10.90 -10.87
CA THR A 364 -17.32 12.03 -10.47
C THR A 364 -16.93 12.49 -9.07
N LEU A 365 -17.48 13.62 -8.63
CA LEU A 365 -17.11 14.27 -7.38
C LEU A 365 -17.11 13.28 -6.20
N ASN A 366 -16.04 13.29 -5.40
CA ASN A 366 -15.80 12.45 -4.21
C ASN A 366 -15.53 10.96 -4.48
N GLU A 367 -15.50 10.51 -5.72
CA GLU A 367 -15.15 9.13 -6.01
C GLU A 367 -13.66 8.88 -5.82
N ILE A 368 -13.36 7.72 -5.24
CA ILE A 368 -12.00 7.24 -5.02
C ILE A 368 -11.76 6.08 -5.97
N ALA A 369 -10.67 6.15 -6.72
CA ALA A 369 -10.36 5.11 -7.69
C ALA A 369 -8.88 4.82 -7.76
N ARG A 370 -8.58 3.57 -8.10
CA ARG A 370 -7.25 3.16 -8.52
C ARG A 370 -7.11 3.42 -10.00
N VAL A 371 -6.10 4.19 -10.36
CA VAL A 371 -5.87 4.65 -11.73
C VAL A 371 -4.41 4.47 -12.13
N GLU A 372 -4.20 4.39 -13.42
CA GLU A 372 -2.89 4.52 -14.04
C GLU A 372 -2.78 5.90 -14.68
N ILE A 373 -1.68 6.59 -14.38
CA ILE A 373 -1.40 7.92 -14.88
C ILE A 373 -0.11 7.87 -15.69
N ARG A 374 -0.18 8.41 -16.90
CA ARG A 374 0.99 8.60 -17.77
C ARG A 374 1.38 10.07 -17.77
N THR A 375 2.64 10.35 -17.49
CA THR A 375 3.21 11.69 -17.52
C THR A 375 4.10 11.92 -18.73
N ALA A 376 4.21 13.18 -19.17
CA ALA A 376 5.08 13.55 -20.28
C ALA A 376 6.57 13.51 -19.90
N GLN A 377 6.89 13.80 -18.64
CA GLN A 377 8.24 13.71 -18.08
C GLN A 377 8.27 12.70 -16.91
N PRO A 378 9.40 12.01 -16.67
CA PRO A 378 9.50 11.07 -15.57
C PRO A 378 9.36 11.79 -14.22
N LEU A 379 8.65 11.15 -13.31
CA LEU A 379 8.55 11.51 -11.89
C LEU A 379 9.62 10.76 -11.09
N PHE A 380 10.00 11.32 -9.94
CA PHE A 380 10.89 10.70 -8.96
C PHE A 380 10.07 10.46 -7.70
N PHE A 381 9.54 9.27 -7.53
CA PHE A 381 8.50 9.01 -6.54
C PHE A 381 8.82 7.79 -5.70
N ASP A 382 8.22 7.76 -4.52
CA ASP A 382 8.19 6.59 -3.66
C ASP A 382 6.72 6.18 -3.50
N ALA A 383 6.47 4.98 -2.97
CA ALA A 383 5.12 4.61 -2.57
C ALA A 383 4.66 5.48 -1.39
N TYR A 384 3.39 5.89 -1.40
CA TYR A 384 2.83 6.81 -0.40
C TYR A 384 2.88 6.28 1.03
N ASP A 385 2.78 4.95 1.19
CA ASP A 385 2.94 4.23 2.47
C ASP A 385 4.37 4.35 3.03
N SER A 386 5.37 4.42 2.15
CA SER A 386 6.78 4.50 2.50
C SER A 386 7.25 5.95 2.70
N ASN A 387 6.77 6.86 1.83
CA ASN A 387 7.10 8.28 1.90
C ASN A 387 5.97 9.15 1.34
N ARG A 388 5.19 9.75 2.24
CA ARG A 388 4.04 10.61 1.90
C ARG A 388 4.42 11.83 1.06
N ALA A 389 5.63 12.37 1.24
CA ALA A 389 6.05 13.62 0.59
C ALA A 389 6.36 13.43 -0.91
N THR A 390 6.95 12.30 -1.28
CA THR A 390 7.25 11.92 -2.68
C THR A 390 6.26 10.91 -3.26
N GLY A 391 5.36 10.37 -2.45
CA GLY A 391 4.24 9.54 -2.91
C GLY A 391 2.93 10.30 -3.14
N SER A 392 2.87 11.62 -2.91
CA SER A 392 1.67 12.42 -3.18
C SER A 392 1.81 13.33 -4.40
N PHE A 393 0.70 13.57 -5.07
CA PHE A 393 0.58 14.55 -6.14
C PHE A 393 -0.83 15.14 -6.20
N ILE A 394 -0.99 16.20 -6.98
CA ILE A 394 -2.30 16.73 -7.36
C ILE A 394 -2.42 16.80 -8.88
N LEU A 395 -3.64 16.63 -9.38
CA LEU A 395 -4.01 16.92 -10.77
C LEU A 395 -4.70 18.28 -10.83
N ILE A 396 -4.29 19.09 -11.80
CA ILE A 396 -4.78 20.44 -12.01
C ILE A 396 -5.32 20.51 -13.44
N ASP A 397 -6.52 21.07 -13.61
CA ASP A 397 -7.04 21.37 -14.93
C ASP A 397 -6.28 22.56 -15.54
N PRO A 398 -5.70 22.44 -16.75
CA PRO A 398 -4.91 23.52 -17.35
C PRO A 398 -5.72 24.72 -17.83
N HIS A 399 -7.04 24.60 -18.02
CA HIS A 399 -7.92 25.69 -18.45
C HIS A 399 -8.45 26.46 -17.25
N THR A 400 -8.93 25.76 -16.22
CA THR A 400 -9.54 26.41 -15.03
C THR A 400 -8.54 26.69 -13.92
N ASN A 401 -7.36 26.05 -13.94
CA ASN A 401 -6.36 26.03 -12.86
C ASN A 401 -6.89 25.47 -11.53
N LEU A 402 -8.04 24.78 -11.55
CA LEU A 402 -8.59 24.11 -10.37
C LEU A 402 -7.87 22.79 -10.12
N THR A 403 -7.70 22.45 -8.84
CA THR A 403 -7.24 21.11 -8.44
C THR A 403 -8.40 20.15 -8.58
N VAL A 404 -8.30 19.22 -9.52
CA VAL A 404 -9.37 18.27 -9.86
C VAL A 404 -9.23 16.94 -9.15
N ALA A 405 -8.02 16.59 -8.66
CA ALA A 405 -7.81 15.39 -7.85
C ALA A 405 -6.58 15.50 -6.95
N GLY A 406 -6.65 14.81 -5.81
CA GLY A 406 -5.49 14.49 -4.96
C GLY A 406 -5.14 13.01 -5.11
N GLY A 407 -3.85 12.69 -5.23
CA GLY A 407 -3.38 11.35 -5.55
C GLY A 407 -2.28 10.82 -4.63
N MET A 408 -2.33 9.51 -4.39
CA MET A 408 -1.40 8.72 -3.58
C MET A 408 -0.81 7.62 -4.45
N ILE A 409 0.48 7.70 -4.72
CA ILE A 409 1.22 6.78 -5.58
C ILE A 409 1.42 5.45 -4.84
N ARG A 410 1.16 4.35 -5.53
CA ARG A 410 1.37 2.99 -5.02
C ARG A 410 2.67 2.39 -5.56
N SER A 411 2.91 2.52 -6.85
CA SER A 411 4.08 1.98 -7.55
C SER A 411 4.17 2.52 -8.98
N ALA A 412 5.26 2.24 -9.69
CA ALA A 412 5.27 2.35 -11.15
C ALA A 412 4.14 1.50 -11.77
N SER A 413 3.39 2.06 -12.73
CA SER A 413 2.46 1.26 -13.54
C SER A 413 3.26 0.44 -14.56
N ARG A 414 2.91 -0.84 -14.70
CA ARG A 414 3.52 -1.80 -15.63
C ARG A 414 2.48 -2.19 -16.67
N ASP A 415 2.71 -1.89 -17.94
CA ASP A 415 1.89 -2.41 -19.03
C ASP A 415 2.22 -3.89 -19.26
N LEU A 416 1.20 -4.70 -19.60
CA LEU A 416 1.40 -6.01 -20.23
C LEU A 416 2.26 -5.90 -21.50
N GLU A 417 2.18 -4.79 -22.26
CA GLU A 417 3.02 -4.55 -23.45
C GLU A 417 4.46 -4.13 -23.13
N SER A 418 4.71 -3.56 -21.94
CA SER A 418 6.10 -3.32 -21.49
C SER A 418 6.82 -4.61 -21.11
N VAL A 419 6.06 -5.72 -20.99
CA VAL A 419 6.57 -7.09 -20.93
C VAL A 419 6.90 -7.64 -22.33
N THR A 420 6.33 -7.10 -23.42
CA THR A 420 6.50 -7.62 -24.79
C THR A 420 7.39 -6.78 -25.71
N ALA A 421 7.70 -5.53 -25.38
CA ALA A 421 8.61 -4.68 -26.18
C ALA A 421 10.03 -4.61 -25.63
N ALA A 422 10.23 -4.91 -24.33
CA ALA A 422 11.55 -5.07 -23.72
C ALA A 422 12.09 -6.52 -23.82
N SER A 423 11.32 -7.42 -24.44
CA SER A 423 11.52 -8.87 -24.43
C SER A 423 12.46 -9.41 -25.51
N LEU A 424 13.46 -8.64 -25.92
CA LEU A 424 14.56 -9.19 -26.73
C LEU A 424 15.95 -9.02 -26.11
N ASP A 425 16.15 -8.15 -25.11
CA ASP A 425 17.52 -7.97 -24.57
C ASP A 425 17.68 -7.64 -23.07
N GLN A 426 16.63 -7.63 -22.24
CA GLN A 426 16.84 -7.43 -20.79
C GLN A 426 16.16 -8.49 -19.93
N HIS A 427 17.01 -9.22 -19.21
CA HIS A 427 16.71 -10.10 -18.10
C HIS A 427 15.58 -9.54 -17.20
N ILE A 428 14.40 -10.13 -17.31
CA ILE A 428 13.38 -10.33 -16.26
C ILE A 428 13.53 -9.42 -15.03
N ALA A 429 12.75 -8.34 -15.01
CA ALA A 429 12.64 -7.42 -13.88
C ALA A 429 11.99 -8.12 -12.66
N ARG A 430 12.83 -8.67 -11.79
CA ARG A 430 12.47 -9.22 -10.47
C ARG A 430 11.85 -8.11 -9.59
N LYS A 431 10.75 -8.38 -8.90
CA LYS A 431 10.37 -7.61 -7.70
C LYS A 431 11.30 -8.05 -6.56
N SER A 432 12.39 -7.35 -6.29
CA SER A 432 13.11 -7.52 -5.01
C SER A 432 12.55 -6.56 -3.97
N SER A 433 12.44 -7.03 -2.74
CA SER A 433 12.25 -6.17 -1.56
C SER A 433 13.37 -5.11 -1.50
N THR A 434 13.01 -3.88 -1.15
CA THR A 434 13.84 -2.67 -1.22
C THR A 434 15.15 -2.72 -0.41
N ASN A 435 15.32 -3.70 0.48
CA ASN A 435 16.48 -3.85 1.36
C ASN A 435 17.24 -5.19 1.19
N VAL A 436 17.10 -5.89 0.06
CA VAL A 436 17.76 -7.20 -0.13
C VAL A 436 18.69 -7.16 -1.33
N THR A 437 19.98 -7.39 -1.06
CA THR A 437 20.98 -7.65 -2.11
C THR A 437 21.01 -9.16 -2.40
N TRP A 438 20.93 -9.53 -3.69
CA TRP A 438 21.15 -10.92 -4.08
C TRP A 438 22.62 -11.27 -3.83
N GLN A 439 22.88 -12.01 -2.77
CA GLN A 439 24.20 -12.52 -2.49
C GLN A 439 24.55 -13.57 -3.55
N SER A 440 25.54 -13.25 -4.39
CA SER A 440 26.00 -14.19 -5.41
C SER A 440 26.62 -15.42 -4.76
N LEU A 441 26.30 -16.60 -5.28
CA LEU A 441 26.93 -17.83 -4.84
C LEU A 441 28.41 -17.78 -5.26
N SER A 442 29.33 -18.02 -4.33
CA SER A 442 30.78 -18.04 -4.59
C SER A 442 31.20 -19.07 -5.65
N THR A 443 30.35 -20.08 -5.87
CA THR A 443 30.55 -21.13 -6.87
C THR A 443 29.49 -21.00 -7.96
N ALA A 444 29.93 -20.81 -9.20
CA ALA A 444 29.06 -20.75 -10.37
C ALA A 444 28.35 -22.08 -10.62
N ARG A 445 27.09 -22.04 -11.09
CA ARG A 445 26.29 -23.22 -11.43
C ARG A 445 27.02 -24.22 -12.32
N ARG A 446 27.72 -23.76 -13.36
CA ARG A 446 28.50 -24.63 -14.28
C ARG A 446 29.50 -25.53 -13.54
N LYS A 447 30.19 -25.02 -12.50
CA LYS A 447 31.11 -25.85 -11.70
C LYS A 447 30.38 -26.94 -10.91
N ARG A 448 29.14 -26.70 -10.50
CA ARG A 448 28.29 -27.70 -9.84
C ARG A 448 27.83 -28.76 -10.84
N GLU A 449 27.36 -28.33 -12.01
CA GLU A 449 26.98 -29.21 -13.12
C GLU A 449 28.13 -30.13 -13.53
N ASP A 450 29.33 -29.57 -13.72
CA ASP A 450 30.52 -30.36 -14.11
C ASP A 450 30.90 -31.38 -13.02
N ARG A 451 30.68 -31.06 -11.74
CA ARG A 451 30.88 -32.01 -10.62
C ARG A 451 29.79 -33.08 -10.55
N GLN A 452 28.56 -32.73 -10.87
CA GLN A 452 27.39 -33.62 -10.80
C GLN A 452 27.28 -34.55 -12.01
N GLY A 453 28.01 -34.27 -13.11
CA GLY A 453 27.98 -35.10 -14.31
C GLY A 453 26.72 -34.91 -15.17
N HIS A 454 25.90 -33.91 -14.88
CA HIS A 454 24.73 -33.51 -15.66
C HIS A 454 24.55 -31.99 -15.63
N ARG A 455 23.76 -31.45 -16.54
CA ARG A 455 23.37 -30.04 -16.53
C ARG A 455 22.12 -29.84 -15.66
N ALA A 456 21.98 -28.66 -15.08
CA ALA A 456 20.79 -28.30 -14.33
C ALA A 456 19.61 -28.12 -15.29
N ALA A 457 18.41 -28.50 -14.86
CA ALA A 457 17.18 -28.26 -15.61
C ALA A 457 15.98 -28.27 -14.66
N VAL A 458 14.88 -27.65 -15.10
CA VAL A 458 13.59 -27.70 -14.42
C VAL A 458 12.64 -28.52 -15.28
N LEU A 459 12.13 -29.61 -14.70
CA LEU A 459 11.15 -30.53 -15.27
C LEU A 459 9.78 -30.19 -14.70
N TRP A 460 8.92 -29.58 -15.50
CA TRP A 460 7.62 -29.09 -15.07
C TRP A 460 6.50 -29.98 -15.60
N LEU A 461 5.99 -30.88 -14.75
CA LEU A 461 4.89 -31.78 -15.09
C LEU A 461 3.56 -31.06 -14.81
N THR A 462 2.79 -30.79 -15.87
CA THR A 462 1.49 -30.11 -15.82
C THR A 462 0.37 -31.00 -16.35
N GLY A 463 -0.85 -30.86 -15.80
CA GLY A 463 -2.02 -31.68 -16.18
C GLY A 463 -3.11 -31.72 -15.12
N TYR A 464 -4.23 -32.39 -15.41
CA TYR A 464 -5.36 -32.51 -14.47
C TYR A 464 -5.02 -33.21 -13.14
N SER A 465 -5.76 -32.91 -12.08
CA SER A 465 -5.66 -33.70 -10.84
C SER A 465 -5.95 -35.18 -11.16
N GLY A 466 -5.17 -36.11 -10.61
CA GLY A 466 -5.31 -37.54 -10.95
C GLY A 466 -4.74 -37.98 -12.30
N SER A 467 -4.13 -37.08 -13.10
CA SER A 467 -3.47 -37.44 -14.37
C SER A 467 -2.17 -38.25 -14.22
N GLY A 468 -1.73 -38.56 -13.00
CA GLY A 468 -0.52 -39.39 -12.77
C GLY A 468 0.81 -38.62 -12.62
N LYS A 469 0.80 -37.28 -12.61
CA LYS A 469 2.01 -36.43 -12.42
C LYS A 469 2.92 -36.88 -11.28
N SER A 470 2.39 -36.97 -10.05
CA SER A 470 3.20 -37.34 -8.88
C SER A 470 3.71 -38.79 -8.94
N THR A 471 3.02 -39.68 -9.66
CA THR A 471 3.48 -41.05 -9.90
C THR A 471 4.68 -41.07 -10.83
N ILE A 472 4.58 -40.37 -11.97
CA ILE A 472 5.68 -40.24 -12.95
C ILE A 472 6.87 -39.54 -12.30
N ALA A 473 6.64 -38.43 -11.59
CA ALA A 473 7.71 -37.64 -10.99
C ALA A 473 8.52 -38.43 -9.95
N LYS A 474 7.86 -39.25 -9.12
CA LYS A 474 8.56 -40.11 -8.15
C LYS A 474 9.36 -41.22 -8.83
N ALA A 475 8.82 -41.82 -9.89
CA ALA A 475 9.53 -42.84 -10.66
C ALA A 475 10.76 -42.23 -11.39
N LEU A 476 10.58 -41.05 -11.99
CA LEU A 476 11.63 -40.28 -12.64
C LEU A 476 12.72 -39.83 -11.66
N GLU A 477 12.34 -39.28 -10.50
CA GLU A 477 13.27 -38.87 -9.45
C GLU A 477 14.14 -40.05 -9.02
N LYS A 478 13.51 -41.20 -8.72
CA LYS A 478 14.24 -42.41 -8.34
C LYS A 478 15.22 -42.84 -9.43
N ARG A 479 14.78 -42.86 -10.69
CA ARG A 479 15.62 -43.27 -11.82
C ARG A 479 16.81 -42.34 -12.04
N LEU A 480 16.60 -41.03 -11.97
CA LEU A 480 17.66 -40.02 -12.09
C LEU A 480 18.64 -40.08 -10.91
N PHE A 481 18.12 -40.30 -9.69
CA PHE A 481 18.95 -40.51 -8.50
C PHE A 481 19.83 -41.75 -8.63
N ASP A 482 19.28 -42.87 -9.10
CA ASP A 482 20.03 -44.12 -9.36
C ASP A 482 21.11 -43.93 -10.45
N MET A 483 20.92 -42.96 -11.35
CA MET A 483 21.93 -42.54 -12.35
C MET A 483 22.98 -41.56 -11.79
N GLY A 484 22.93 -41.22 -10.50
CA GLY A 484 23.86 -40.31 -9.84
C GLY A 484 23.55 -38.82 -10.03
N CYS A 485 22.37 -38.48 -10.56
CA CYS A 485 21.98 -37.08 -10.74
C CYS A 485 21.52 -36.44 -9.43
N SER A 486 21.80 -35.15 -9.27
CA SER A 486 21.28 -34.33 -8.18
C SER A 486 19.83 -33.92 -8.50
N THR A 487 18.86 -34.44 -7.76
CA THR A 487 17.43 -34.19 -7.98
C THR A 487 16.77 -33.45 -6.82
N MET A 488 15.66 -32.76 -7.10
CA MET A 488 14.76 -32.22 -6.08
C MET A 488 13.32 -32.31 -6.57
N LEU A 489 12.45 -33.02 -5.86
CA LEU A 489 11.02 -33.06 -6.14
C LEU A 489 10.24 -31.98 -5.37
N LEU A 490 9.58 -31.09 -6.12
CA LEU A 490 8.67 -30.06 -5.63
C LEU A 490 7.23 -30.45 -5.96
N ASP A 491 6.55 -31.09 -5.00
CA ASP A 491 5.16 -31.52 -5.15
C ASP A 491 4.16 -30.48 -4.65
N GLY A 492 3.08 -30.30 -5.42
CA GLY A 492 2.04 -29.31 -5.16
C GLY A 492 1.38 -29.40 -3.79
N ASP A 493 1.26 -30.59 -3.20
CA ASP A 493 0.72 -30.73 -1.84
C ASP A 493 1.78 -30.42 -0.78
N ASN A 494 3.01 -30.89 -1.00
CA ASN A 494 4.11 -30.69 -0.06
C ASN A 494 4.41 -29.21 0.14
N VAL A 495 4.43 -28.41 -0.93
CA VAL A 495 4.67 -26.97 -0.81
C VAL A 495 3.53 -26.25 -0.09
N ARG A 496 2.30 -26.76 -0.16
CA ARG A 496 1.13 -26.22 0.55
C ARG A 496 1.09 -26.58 2.04
N HIS A 497 1.93 -27.49 2.51
CA HIS A 497 2.14 -27.68 3.95
C HIS A 497 3.04 -26.61 4.58
N GLY A 498 3.80 -25.85 3.78
CA GLY A 498 4.76 -24.86 4.26
C GLY A 498 4.77 -23.59 3.40
N LEU A 499 5.64 -23.56 2.39
CA LEU A 499 5.89 -22.39 1.51
C LEU A 499 4.62 -21.68 1.00
N CYS A 500 3.56 -22.44 0.75
CA CYS A 500 2.29 -21.99 0.19
C CYS A 500 1.10 -22.35 1.10
N GLY A 501 1.32 -22.54 2.41
CA GLY A 501 0.26 -22.93 3.35
C GLY A 501 -0.75 -21.83 3.67
N ASP A 502 -0.40 -20.57 3.38
CA ASP A 502 -1.28 -19.40 3.46
C ASP A 502 -2.20 -19.25 2.24
N LEU A 503 -1.98 -20.02 1.17
CA LEU A 503 -2.68 -19.83 -0.11
C LEU A 503 -3.90 -20.75 -0.25
N GLY A 504 -5.03 -20.15 -0.64
CA GLY A 504 -6.23 -20.86 -1.05
C GLY A 504 -6.12 -21.51 -2.44
N PHE A 505 -7.28 -21.76 -3.06
CA PHE A 505 -7.40 -22.35 -4.40
C PHE A 505 -8.08 -21.41 -5.42
N SER A 506 -8.20 -20.12 -5.09
CA SER A 506 -8.65 -19.10 -6.04
C SER A 506 -7.65 -18.94 -7.18
N ASP A 507 -8.05 -18.37 -8.32
CA ASP A 507 -7.15 -18.14 -9.46
C ASP A 507 -5.93 -17.31 -9.06
N ARG A 508 -6.12 -16.26 -8.24
CA ARG A 508 -5.04 -15.45 -7.70
C ARG A 508 -4.08 -16.26 -6.82
N ASP A 509 -4.60 -17.11 -5.94
CA ASP A 509 -3.77 -17.95 -5.07
C ASP A 509 -3.01 -19.02 -5.85
N ARG A 510 -3.59 -19.49 -6.96
CA ARG A 510 -2.94 -20.43 -7.88
C ARG A 510 -1.78 -19.76 -8.61
N THR A 511 -1.98 -18.56 -9.15
CA THR A 511 -0.91 -17.77 -9.77
C THR A 511 0.22 -17.50 -8.78
N GLU A 512 -0.10 -17.08 -7.55
CA GLU A 512 0.92 -16.85 -6.52
C GLU A 512 1.64 -18.14 -6.10
N ASN A 513 0.92 -19.27 -6.02
CA ASN A 513 1.52 -20.57 -5.75
C ASN A 513 2.52 -20.98 -6.85
N ILE A 514 2.17 -20.82 -8.12
CA ILE A 514 3.09 -21.13 -9.24
C ILE A 514 4.28 -20.17 -9.23
N ARG A 515 4.06 -18.87 -8.97
CA ARG A 515 5.14 -17.88 -8.85
C ARG A 515 6.15 -18.25 -7.75
N ARG A 516 5.68 -18.57 -6.54
CA ARG A 516 6.54 -18.95 -5.40
C ARG A 516 7.34 -20.20 -5.72
N VAL A 517 6.70 -21.23 -6.26
CA VAL A 517 7.41 -22.49 -6.57
C VAL A 517 8.36 -22.32 -7.75
N GLY A 518 8.03 -21.52 -8.76
CA GLY A 518 8.94 -21.20 -9.86
C GLY A 518 10.27 -20.61 -9.37
N GLU A 519 10.21 -19.68 -8.42
CA GLU A 519 11.40 -19.10 -7.79
C GLU A 519 12.18 -20.13 -6.96
N VAL A 520 11.50 -21.04 -6.26
CA VAL A 520 12.18 -22.12 -5.53
C VAL A 520 12.83 -23.13 -6.48
N ALA A 521 12.15 -23.51 -7.57
CA ALA A 521 12.73 -24.35 -8.61
C ALA A 521 13.99 -23.72 -9.21
N LYS A 522 13.99 -22.39 -9.36
CA LYS A 522 15.17 -21.63 -9.79
C LYS A 522 16.34 -21.73 -8.81
N LEU A 523 16.10 -21.71 -7.50
CA LEU A 523 17.16 -21.90 -6.51
C LEU A 523 17.85 -23.27 -6.65
N PHE A 524 17.06 -24.32 -6.89
CA PHE A 524 17.61 -25.67 -7.14
C PHE A 524 18.34 -25.76 -8.47
N PHE A 525 17.79 -25.13 -9.52
CA PHE A 525 18.46 -24.98 -10.80
C PHE A 525 19.82 -24.28 -10.66
N GLU A 526 19.91 -23.15 -9.94
CA GLU A 526 21.18 -22.45 -9.68
C GLU A 526 22.17 -23.28 -8.84
N ASN A 527 21.66 -24.24 -8.06
CA ASN A 527 22.47 -25.23 -7.33
C ASN A 527 22.94 -26.42 -8.21
N GLY A 528 22.62 -26.43 -9.51
CA GLY A 528 23.03 -27.50 -10.43
C GLY A 528 22.04 -28.67 -10.53
N ALA A 529 20.95 -28.67 -9.75
CA ALA A 529 20.05 -29.81 -9.65
C ALA A 529 19.04 -29.90 -10.82
N LEU A 530 18.48 -31.11 -11.00
CA LEU A 530 17.27 -31.38 -11.77
C LEU A 530 16.06 -31.18 -10.85
N ALA A 531 15.39 -30.02 -10.96
CA ALA A 531 14.19 -29.73 -10.17
C ALA A 531 12.95 -30.29 -10.87
N ILE A 532 12.31 -31.28 -10.25
CA ILE A 532 11.11 -31.96 -10.76
C ILE A 532 9.89 -31.36 -10.06
N CYS A 533 8.98 -30.78 -10.82
CA CYS A 533 7.86 -29.98 -10.32
C CYS A 533 6.53 -30.62 -10.74
N THR A 534 5.62 -30.91 -9.80
CA THR A 534 4.30 -31.50 -10.09
C THR A 534 3.17 -30.56 -9.73
N PHE A 535 2.69 -29.79 -10.72
CA PHE A 535 1.65 -28.78 -10.52
C PHE A 535 0.49 -28.98 -11.47
N ILE A 536 -0.70 -28.53 -11.08
CA ILE A 536 -1.81 -28.41 -12.04
C ILE A 536 -1.50 -27.26 -12.99
N SER A 537 -1.05 -26.10 -12.49
CA SER A 537 -0.69 -24.92 -13.29
C SER A 537 -1.65 -24.66 -14.46
N PRO A 538 -2.95 -24.36 -14.17
CA PRO A 538 -4.00 -24.34 -15.19
C PRO A 538 -3.84 -23.22 -16.21
N PHE A 539 -3.19 -22.12 -15.85
CA PHE A 539 -3.00 -20.97 -16.72
C PHE A 539 -1.66 -21.07 -17.46
N ARG A 540 -1.69 -20.82 -18.77
CA ARG A 540 -0.48 -20.85 -19.61
C ARG A 540 0.49 -19.74 -19.23
N GLU A 541 -0.02 -18.55 -18.92
CA GLU A 541 0.80 -17.40 -18.50
C GLU A 541 1.68 -17.71 -17.29
N ASP A 542 1.17 -18.47 -16.32
CA ASP A 542 1.94 -18.88 -15.15
C ASP A 542 3.10 -19.82 -15.52
N ARG A 543 2.89 -20.72 -16.48
CA ARG A 543 3.93 -21.65 -16.97
C ARG A 543 4.97 -20.92 -17.82
N ASP A 544 4.52 -19.97 -18.64
CA ASP A 544 5.40 -19.10 -19.44
C ASP A 544 6.27 -18.21 -18.54
N PHE A 545 5.74 -17.74 -17.40
CA PHE A 545 6.54 -17.05 -16.39
C PHE A 545 7.67 -17.95 -15.85
N VAL A 546 7.36 -19.19 -15.44
CA VAL A 546 8.38 -20.11 -14.92
C VAL A 546 9.41 -20.46 -16.01
N ARG A 547 8.97 -20.66 -17.24
CA ARG A 547 9.87 -20.84 -18.40
C ARG A 547 10.79 -19.64 -18.58
N GLY A 548 10.22 -18.44 -18.52
CA GLY A 548 10.93 -17.18 -18.69
C GLY A 548 12.07 -17.01 -17.67
N ILE A 549 11.87 -17.37 -16.40
CA ILE A 549 12.90 -17.21 -15.34
C ILE A 549 14.08 -18.18 -15.42
N MET A 550 14.06 -19.14 -16.34
CA MET A 550 15.12 -20.12 -16.57
C MET A 550 15.99 -19.76 -17.79
N GLU A 551 17.18 -20.34 -17.87
CA GLU A 551 18.01 -20.23 -19.09
C GLU A 551 17.32 -20.95 -20.27
N PRO A 552 17.33 -20.37 -21.49
CA PRO A 552 16.74 -21.01 -22.66
C PRO A 552 17.22 -22.46 -22.85
N GLY A 553 16.28 -23.38 -23.08
CA GLY A 553 16.57 -24.81 -23.22
C GLY A 553 16.81 -25.56 -21.90
N ARG A 554 16.63 -24.92 -20.73
CA ARG A 554 16.75 -25.56 -19.41
C ARG A 554 15.41 -25.77 -18.68
N PHE A 555 14.30 -25.37 -19.28
CA PHE A 555 12.95 -25.61 -18.78
C PHE A 555 12.22 -26.59 -19.70
N PHE A 556 11.74 -27.69 -19.12
CA PHE A 556 11.05 -28.79 -19.82
C PHE A 556 9.62 -28.87 -19.30
N GLU A 557 8.68 -28.36 -20.07
CA GLU A 557 7.26 -28.51 -19.84
C GLU A 557 6.83 -29.89 -20.35
N VAL A 558 6.49 -30.76 -19.40
CA VAL A 558 5.98 -32.11 -19.67
C VAL A 558 4.46 -32.08 -19.49
N PHE A 559 3.74 -32.09 -20.60
CA PHE A 559 2.29 -32.16 -20.55
C PHE A 559 1.84 -33.59 -20.29
N VAL A 560 1.38 -33.84 -19.07
CA VAL A 560 0.84 -35.13 -18.63
C VAL A 560 -0.64 -35.17 -18.98
N LYS A 561 -0.90 -35.51 -20.25
CA LYS A 561 -2.22 -35.62 -20.83
C LYS A 561 -2.88 -36.91 -20.35
N CYS A 562 -4.16 -36.80 -20.03
CA CYS A 562 -5.01 -37.91 -19.60
C CYS A 562 -6.45 -37.45 -19.78
N ASP A 563 -7.29 -38.32 -20.33
CA ASP A 563 -8.72 -38.03 -20.44
C ASP A 563 -9.33 -37.69 -19.06
N LEU A 564 -10.21 -36.68 -19.03
CA LEU A 564 -10.80 -36.16 -17.79
C LEU A 564 -11.69 -37.20 -17.10
N GLU A 565 -12.40 -38.06 -17.85
CA GLU A 565 -13.20 -39.14 -17.30
C GLU A 565 -12.32 -40.23 -16.68
N VAL A 566 -11.14 -40.48 -17.25
CA VAL A 566 -10.12 -41.34 -16.63
C VAL A 566 -9.60 -40.73 -15.33
N CYS A 567 -9.35 -39.42 -15.30
CA CYS A 567 -8.94 -38.70 -14.08
C CYS A 567 -10.00 -38.79 -12.98
N LYS A 568 -11.29 -38.57 -13.33
CA LYS A 568 -12.44 -38.71 -12.42
C LYS A 568 -12.61 -40.15 -11.90
N ARG A 569 -12.35 -41.15 -12.74
CA ARG A 569 -12.40 -42.57 -12.33
C ARG A 569 -11.27 -42.94 -11.38
N ARG A 570 -10.06 -42.42 -11.62
CA ARG A 570 -8.89 -42.66 -10.77
C ARG A 570 -9.03 -41.96 -9.42
N ASP A 571 -9.63 -40.76 -9.38
CA ASP A 571 -9.84 -39.82 -8.25
C ASP A 571 -9.39 -40.34 -6.88
N PRO A 572 -8.06 -40.43 -6.65
CA PRO A 572 -7.51 -41.18 -5.51
C PRO A 572 -7.80 -40.52 -4.16
N ARG A 573 -8.25 -39.25 -4.19
CA ARG A 573 -8.55 -38.43 -3.01
C ARG A 573 -10.01 -37.99 -2.92
N GLY A 574 -10.87 -38.45 -3.84
CA GLY A 574 -12.29 -38.08 -3.86
C GLY A 574 -12.55 -36.60 -4.18
N LEU A 575 -11.60 -35.90 -4.80
CA LEU A 575 -11.68 -34.46 -5.06
C LEU A 575 -12.70 -34.12 -6.14
N TYR A 576 -12.78 -34.94 -7.20
CA TYR A 576 -13.78 -34.75 -8.25
C TYR A 576 -15.19 -35.00 -7.73
N LYS A 577 -15.36 -35.99 -6.84
CA LYS A 577 -16.66 -36.25 -6.18
C LYS A 577 -17.11 -35.09 -5.29
N LYS A 578 -16.21 -34.53 -4.49
CA LYS A 578 -16.49 -33.37 -3.62
C LYS A 578 -16.78 -32.10 -4.41
N ALA A 579 -16.04 -31.87 -5.49
CA ALA A 579 -16.29 -30.75 -6.38
C ALA A 579 -17.67 -30.88 -7.08
N ALA A 580 -18.01 -32.06 -7.59
CA ALA A 580 -19.33 -32.32 -8.19
C ALA A 580 -20.50 -32.17 -7.19
N ALA A 581 -20.26 -32.41 -5.90
CA ALA A 581 -21.22 -32.17 -4.82
C ALA A 581 -21.32 -30.69 -4.38
N GLY A 582 -20.52 -29.79 -4.97
CA GLY A 582 -20.49 -28.37 -4.63
C GLY A 582 -19.69 -28.02 -3.36
N GLU A 583 -19.03 -29.00 -2.73
CA GLU A 583 -18.21 -28.81 -1.52
C GLU A 583 -16.87 -28.10 -1.85
N ILE A 584 -16.35 -28.29 -3.05
CA ILE A 584 -15.13 -27.64 -3.56
C ILE A 584 -15.50 -26.81 -4.78
N LYS A 585 -15.49 -25.48 -4.61
CA LYS A 585 -15.72 -24.53 -5.71
C LYS A 585 -14.44 -24.28 -6.50
N GLN A 586 -14.56 -23.86 -7.76
CA GLN A 586 -13.43 -23.48 -8.63
C GLN A 586 -12.42 -24.62 -8.86
N PHE A 587 -12.93 -25.85 -9.02
CA PHE A 587 -12.09 -27.01 -9.29
C PHE A 587 -11.74 -27.11 -10.78
N THR A 588 -10.45 -27.33 -11.08
CA THR A 588 -9.94 -27.36 -12.46
C THR A 588 -10.49 -28.57 -13.23
N GLY A 589 -11.13 -28.33 -14.36
CA GLY A 589 -11.82 -29.35 -15.16
C GLY A 589 -13.30 -29.57 -14.77
N ILE A 590 -13.85 -28.79 -13.83
CA ILE A 590 -15.30 -28.70 -13.58
C ILE A 590 -15.75 -27.24 -13.67
N ASP A 591 -15.31 -26.40 -12.72
CA ASP A 591 -15.76 -24.99 -12.59
C ASP A 591 -14.66 -23.97 -12.94
N SER A 592 -13.45 -24.43 -13.25
CA SER A 592 -12.29 -23.61 -13.61
C SER A 592 -11.58 -24.19 -14.84
N PRO A 593 -11.23 -23.38 -15.86
CA PRO A 593 -10.63 -23.85 -17.10
C PRO A 593 -9.20 -24.38 -16.88
N TYR A 594 -8.77 -25.27 -17.78
CA TYR A 594 -7.38 -25.71 -17.91
C TYR A 594 -6.88 -25.37 -19.31
N GLU A 595 -5.86 -24.54 -19.40
CA GLU A 595 -5.25 -24.13 -20.67
C GLU A 595 -4.12 -25.09 -21.02
N GLU A 596 -4.33 -25.96 -22.00
CA GLU A 596 -3.31 -26.93 -22.43
C GLU A 596 -2.05 -26.22 -22.97
N PRO A 597 -0.85 -26.78 -22.73
CA PRO A 597 0.38 -26.29 -23.34
C PRO A 597 0.33 -26.35 -24.87
N VAL A 598 0.72 -25.26 -25.54
CA VAL A 598 0.75 -25.21 -27.02
C VAL A 598 2.02 -25.85 -27.58
N HIS A 599 3.15 -25.65 -26.90
CA HIS A 599 4.46 -26.14 -27.31
C HIS A 599 5.22 -26.77 -26.13
N PRO A 600 4.70 -27.85 -25.51
CA PRO A 600 5.44 -28.56 -24.47
C PRO A 600 6.67 -29.24 -25.08
N GLU A 601 7.75 -29.34 -24.30
CA GLU A 601 8.93 -30.13 -24.70
C GLU A 601 8.61 -31.61 -24.84
N LEU A 602 7.62 -32.11 -24.09
CA LEU A 602 7.14 -33.48 -24.19
C LEU A 602 5.65 -33.56 -23.82
N THR A 603 4.86 -34.28 -24.60
CA THR A 603 3.50 -34.68 -24.24
C THR A 603 3.49 -36.17 -23.99
N VAL A 604 2.93 -36.60 -22.86
CA VAL A 604 2.84 -38.01 -22.45
C VAL A 604 1.40 -38.36 -22.08
N GLU A 605 0.94 -39.55 -22.46
CA GLU A 605 -0.46 -39.98 -22.31
C GLU A 605 -0.56 -41.14 -21.30
N THR A 606 -0.92 -40.83 -20.05
CA THR A 606 -0.87 -41.81 -18.93
C THR A 606 -1.99 -42.84 -18.93
N ASP A 607 -2.91 -42.72 -19.86
CA ASP A 607 -3.97 -43.65 -20.18
C ASP A 607 -3.59 -44.65 -21.28
N LEU A 608 -2.53 -44.36 -22.04
CA LEU A 608 -2.00 -45.22 -23.11
C LEU A 608 -0.64 -45.85 -22.77
N GLU A 609 0.20 -45.11 -22.04
CA GLU A 609 1.57 -45.50 -21.73
C GLU A 609 1.74 -45.87 -20.26
N SER A 610 2.62 -46.84 -19.98
CA SER A 610 3.02 -47.17 -18.62
C SER A 610 3.95 -46.09 -18.04
N ALA A 611 3.99 -45.98 -16.70
CA ALA A 611 4.87 -45.02 -16.03
C ALA A 611 6.35 -45.21 -16.42
N ASP A 612 6.80 -46.45 -16.58
CA ASP A 612 8.19 -46.77 -16.98
C ASP A 612 8.50 -46.29 -18.41
N GLN A 613 7.57 -46.48 -19.35
CA GLN A 613 7.72 -45.97 -20.72
C GLN A 613 7.82 -44.45 -20.74
N ILE A 614 6.96 -43.77 -19.97
CA ILE A 614 6.97 -42.31 -19.85
C ILE A 614 8.28 -41.80 -19.24
N VAL A 615 8.79 -42.46 -18.21
CA VAL A 615 10.07 -42.10 -17.57
C VAL A 615 11.22 -42.25 -18.57
N GLU A 616 11.26 -43.33 -19.35
CA GLU A 616 12.29 -43.52 -20.38
C GLU A 616 12.17 -42.47 -21.51
N SER A 617 10.96 -42.08 -21.90
CA SER A 617 10.74 -40.96 -22.85
C SER A 617 11.28 -39.64 -22.32
N ILE A 618 11.04 -39.32 -21.04
CA ILE A 618 11.57 -38.10 -20.40
C ILE A 618 13.11 -38.13 -20.34
N ILE A 619 13.70 -39.26 -19.96
CA ILE A 619 15.16 -39.43 -19.92
C ILE A 619 15.76 -39.31 -21.33
N GLY A 620 15.10 -39.89 -22.34
CA GLY A 620 15.48 -39.76 -23.75
C GLY A 620 15.51 -38.29 -24.20
N ALA A 621 14.46 -37.53 -23.90
CA ALA A 621 14.40 -36.09 -24.21
C ALA A 621 15.51 -35.29 -23.50
N LEU A 622 15.83 -35.64 -22.25
CA LEU A 622 16.92 -35.00 -21.50
C LEU A 622 18.30 -35.30 -22.09
N ARG A 623 18.53 -36.52 -22.61
CA ARG A 623 19.76 -36.88 -23.33
C ARG A 623 19.88 -36.13 -24.65
N GLU A 624 18.80 -36.08 -25.44
CA GLU A 624 18.78 -35.38 -26.73
C GLU A 624 19.12 -33.89 -26.58
N LYS A 625 18.67 -33.26 -25.49
CA LYS A 625 18.97 -31.87 -25.16
C LYS A 625 20.30 -31.67 -24.43
N GLY A 626 21.11 -32.72 -24.25
CA GLY A 626 22.41 -32.66 -23.60
C GLY A 626 22.34 -32.27 -22.11
N ILE A 627 21.22 -32.56 -21.45
CA ILE A 627 21.08 -32.38 -20.00
C ILE A 627 21.79 -33.53 -19.27
N LEU A 628 21.52 -34.76 -19.71
CA LEU A 628 22.15 -35.97 -19.21
C LEU A 628 23.30 -36.39 -20.14
N GLY A 629 24.36 -36.95 -19.56
CA GLY A 629 25.38 -37.65 -20.31
C GLY A 629 24.82 -38.87 -21.04
N GLY A 630 25.45 -39.23 -22.15
CA GLY A 630 25.15 -40.44 -22.93
C GLY A 630 25.36 -41.72 -22.14
#